data_AF-A0A2W4CU00-F1
#
_entry.id   AF-A0A2W4CU00-F1
#
_cell.length_a   1.000
_cell.length_b   1.000
_cell.length_c   1.000
_cell.angle_alpha   90.00
_cell.angle_beta   90.00
_cell.angle_gamma   90.00
#
_symmetry.space_group_name_H-M   'P 1'
#
loop_
_entity.id
_entity.type
_entity.pdbx_description
1 polymer ?
#
loop_
_entity_poly.entity_id
_entity_poly.type
_entity_poly.pdbx_seq_one_letter_code
_entity_poly.pdbx_strand_id
1 'polypeptide(L)'
;MATYRFYPHADAAQDKIWRDTVEKWGERQAVTYITGLHSHLKRLCESNALWRQLPQKLAVPADVKREAYLSRYEHHYLFFRELDNGDLGVISILHERMDVPVRLAEDLAALIAKQEKTDEI
;
A
#
# COMPACT_ATOMS: atom_id res chain seq x y z
N MET A 1 -2.19 -5.03 19.81
CA MET A 1 -1.30 -4.16 19.00
C MET A 1 -1.86 -4.16 17.60
N ALA A 2 -2.00 -2.99 16.97
CA ALA A 2 -2.42 -2.91 15.58
C ALA A 2 -1.43 -3.68 14.71
N THR A 3 -1.96 -4.44 13.76
CA THR A 3 -1.20 -5.18 12.75
C THR A 3 -1.49 -4.60 11.37
N TYR A 4 -0.89 -5.15 10.32
CA TYR A 4 -1.20 -4.77 8.95
C TYR A 4 -1.56 -6.00 8.12
N ARG A 5 -2.44 -5.81 7.14
CA ARG A 5 -2.83 -6.80 6.14
C ARG A 5 -2.67 -6.19 4.75
N PHE A 6 -2.33 -7.02 3.77
CA PHE A 6 -2.23 -6.58 2.38
C PHE A 6 -3.50 -6.94 1.63
N TYR A 7 -3.97 -6.01 0.80
CA TYR A 7 -4.86 -6.35 -0.28
C TYR A 7 -4.09 -7.12 -1.37
N PRO A 8 -4.76 -7.95 -2.20
CA PRO A 8 -4.09 -8.79 -3.18
C PRO A 8 -3.12 -8.06 -4.12
N HIS A 9 -3.46 -6.83 -4.51
CA HIS A 9 -2.60 -6.00 -5.38
C HIS A 9 -1.31 -5.57 -4.66
N ALA A 10 -1.42 -5.14 -3.41
CA ALA A 10 -0.26 -4.78 -2.59
C ALA A 10 0.63 -5.99 -2.32
N ASP A 11 0.04 -7.16 -2.09
CA ASP A 11 0.79 -8.39 -1.87
C ASP A 11 1.58 -8.81 -3.11
N ALA A 12 0.93 -8.83 -4.28
CA ALA A 12 1.58 -9.12 -5.56
C ALA A 12 2.69 -8.09 -5.91
N ALA A 13 2.56 -6.85 -5.43
CA ALA A 13 3.60 -5.85 -5.59
C ALA A 13 4.88 -6.20 -4.80
N GLN A 14 4.77 -6.85 -3.63
CA GLN A 14 5.94 -7.32 -2.87
C GLN A 14 6.74 -8.34 -3.67
N ASP A 15 6.06 -9.29 -4.31
CA ASP A 15 6.69 -10.29 -5.16
C ASP A 15 7.41 -9.65 -6.36
N LYS A 16 6.81 -8.63 -6.95
CA LYS A 16 7.42 -7.87 -8.05
C LYS A 16 8.66 -7.11 -7.56
N ILE A 17 8.57 -6.43 -6.42
CA ILE A 17 9.71 -5.72 -5.80
C ILE A 17 10.84 -6.69 -5.52
N TRP A 18 10.55 -7.87 -4.98
CA TRP A 18 11.52 -8.92 -4.74
C TRP A 18 12.23 -9.33 -6.03
N ARG A 19 11.47 -9.77 -7.04
CA ARG A 19 12.04 -10.23 -8.33
C ARG A 19 12.91 -9.16 -8.99
N ASP A 20 12.38 -7.94 -9.11
CA ASP A 20 13.09 -6.81 -9.72
C ASP A 20 14.38 -6.48 -8.95
N THR A 21 14.36 -6.64 -7.62
CA THR A 21 15.50 -6.31 -6.75
C THR A 21 16.56 -7.41 -6.79
N VAL A 22 16.15 -8.68 -6.80
CA VAL A 22 17.05 -9.83 -7.00
C VAL A 22 17.77 -9.71 -8.33
N GLU A 23 17.03 -9.44 -9.41
CA GLU A 23 17.59 -9.33 -10.76
C GLU A 23 18.63 -8.21 -10.87
N LYS A 24 18.39 -7.06 -10.24
CA LYS A 24 19.25 -5.87 -10.36
C LYS A 24 20.40 -5.81 -9.37
N TRP A 25 20.18 -6.27 -8.14
CA TRP A 25 21.10 -6.05 -7.01
C TRP A 25 21.39 -7.31 -6.17
N GLY A 26 20.78 -8.45 -6.52
CA GLY A 26 20.98 -9.72 -5.84
C GLY A 26 20.07 -9.94 -4.63
N GLU A 27 20.01 -11.20 -4.19
CA GLU A 27 19.08 -11.67 -3.16
C GLU A 27 19.24 -10.98 -1.81
N ARG A 28 20.49 -10.75 -1.38
CA ARG A 28 20.77 -10.06 -0.11
C ARG A 28 20.11 -8.66 -0.07
N GLN A 29 20.10 -7.96 -1.20
CA GLN A 29 19.47 -6.65 -1.29
C GLN A 29 17.94 -6.78 -1.24
N ALA A 30 17.36 -7.79 -1.90
CA ALA A 30 15.93 -8.07 -1.86
C ALA A 30 15.43 -8.41 -0.44
N VAL A 31 16.17 -9.24 0.29
CA VAL A 31 15.90 -9.56 1.70
C VAL A 31 15.90 -8.29 2.55
N THR A 32 16.95 -7.48 2.41
CA THR A 32 17.08 -6.23 3.18
C THR A 32 15.92 -5.29 2.88
N TYR A 33 15.55 -5.16 1.60
CA TYR A 33 14.51 -4.25 1.16
C TYR A 33 13.12 -4.64 1.69
N ILE A 34 12.71 -5.90 1.50
CA ILE A 34 11.41 -6.41 1.98
C ILE A 34 11.33 -6.40 3.51
N THR A 35 12.40 -6.79 4.20
CA THR A 35 12.43 -6.77 5.68
C THR A 35 12.27 -5.35 6.22
N GLY A 36 12.95 -4.37 5.60
CA GLY A 36 12.82 -2.97 5.97
C GLY A 36 11.44 -2.40 5.63
N LEU A 37 10.82 -2.81 4.52
CA LEU A 37 9.45 -2.45 4.16
C LEU A 37 8.45 -2.91 5.23
N HIS A 38 8.54 -4.16 5.69
CA HIS A 38 7.71 -4.66 6.79
C HIS A 38 7.99 -3.96 8.12
N SER A 39 9.26 -3.65 8.40
CA SER A 39 9.63 -2.91 9.61
C SER A 39 9.03 -1.50 9.60
N HIS A 40 8.96 -0.86 8.44
CA HIS A 40 8.29 0.43 8.26
C HIS A 40 6.77 0.32 8.47
N LEU A 41 6.12 -0.71 7.93
CA LEU A 41 4.69 -0.96 8.18
C LEU A 41 4.38 -1.16 9.67
N LYS A 42 5.22 -1.91 10.40
CA LYS A 42 5.06 -2.06 11.86
C LYS A 42 5.11 -0.71 12.58
N ARG A 43 6.03 0.18 12.19
CA ARG A 43 6.10 1.53 12.75
C ARG A 43 4.87 2.37 12.44
N LEU A 44 4.24 2.18 11.27
CA LEU A 44 2.98 2.84 10.92
C LEU A 44 1.82 2.36 11.80
N CYS A 45 1.81 1.09 12.20
CA CYS A 45 0.83 0.55 13.15
C CYS A 45 1.03 1.12 14.58
N GLU A 46 2.26 1.44 14.95
CA GLU A 46 2.60 1.98 16.28
C GLU A 46 2.40 3.50 16.37
N SER A 47 2.58 4.22 15.27
CA SER A 47 2.49 5.68 15.25
C SER A 47 1.90 6.23 13.96
N ASN A 48 0.88 7.06 14.12
CA ASN A 48 0.24 7.82 13.04
C ASN A 48 1.02 9.07 12.61
N ALA A 49 2.14 9.41 13.26
CA ALA A 49 2.95 10.59 12.92
C ALA A 49 3.54 10.54 11.49
N LEU A 50 3.63 9.35 10.90
CA LEU A 50 4.16 9.13 9.55
C LEU A 50 3.07 9.07 8.47
N TRP A 51 1.80 9.18 8.87
CA TRP A 51 0.67 9.10 7.95
C TRP A 51 0.49 10.45 7.27
N ARG A 52 0.38 10.45 5.95
CA ARG A 52 -0.01 11.65 5.19
C ARG A 52 -1.30 11.37 4.47
N GLN A 53 -2.24 12.31 4.52
CA GLN A 53 -3.47 12.20 3.76
C GLN A 53 -3.19 12.20 2.25
N LEU A 54 -4.03 11.51 1.48
CA LEU A 54 -3.95 11.54 0.03
C LEU A 54 -4.16 12.96 -0.52
N PRO A 55 -3.43 13.35 -1.59
CA PRO A 55 -3.66 14.63 -2.25
C PRO A 55 -5.10 14.73 -2.78
N GLN A 56 -5.78 15.86 -2.55
CA GLN A 56 -7.16 16.07 -3.01
C GLN A 56 -7.34 15.92 -4.53
N LYS A 57 -6.28 16.18 -5.29
CA LYS A 57 -6.24 16.12 -6.77
C LYS A 57 -6.29 14.70 -7.34
N LEU A 58 -6.15 13.66 -6.52
CA LEU A 58 -6.25 12.29 -7.00
C LEU A 58 -7.70 11.97 -7.41
N ALA A 59 -7.93 11.33 -8.56
CA ALA A 59 -9.28 10.95 -9.00
C ALA A 59 -9.75 9.69 -8.26
N VAL A 60 -10.15 9.85 -7.01
CA VAL A 60 -10.55 8.77 -6.10
C VAL A 60 -11.89 9.13 -5.45
N PRO A 61 -12.79 8.16 -5.22
CA PRO A 61 -14.03 8.40 -4.48
C PRO A 61 -13.80 9.11 -3.14
N ALA A 62 -14.71 10.01 -2.79
CA ALA A 62 -14.53 10.96 -1.68
C ALA A 62 -14.59 10.31 -0.30
N ASP A 63 -15.22 9.15 -0.20
CA ASP A 63 -15.25 8.21 0.92
C ASP A 63 -13.87 7.58 1.11
N VAL A 64 -13.32 6.95 0.07
CA VAL A 64 -11.98 6.33 0.10
C VAL A 64 -10.89 7.36 0.44
N LYS A 65 -10.99 8.58 -0.08
CA LYS A 65 -10.02 9.65 0.21
C LYS A 65 -9.96 10.05 1.69
N ARG A 66 -11.06 9.94 2.44
CA ARG A 66 -11.09 10.37 3.84
C ARG A 66 -10.37 9.40 4.77
N GLU A 67 -10.29 8.14 4.36
CA GLU A 67 -9.77 7.04 5.19
C GLU A 67 -8.45 6.48 4.66
N ALA A 68 -7.98 6.95 3.50
CA ALA A 68 -6.72 6.52 2.91
C ALA A 68 -5.57 7.49 3.20
N TYR A 69 -4.43 6.90 3.54
CA TYR A 69 -3.18 7.54 3.88
C TYR A 69 -2.05 7.00 3.01
N LEU A 70 -0.97 7.77 2.94
CA LEU A 70 0.25 7.37 2.28
C LEU A 70 1.45 7.53 3.21
N SER A 71 2.43 6.65 3.02
CA SER A 71 3.77 6.77 3.57
C SER A 71 4.78 6.38 2.50
N ARG A 72 6.00 6.90 2.62
CA ARG A 72 7.09 6.58 1.68
C ARG A 72 8.12 5.74 2.42
N TYR A 73 8.50 4.63 1.80
CA TYR A 73 9.64 3.81 2.21
C TYR A 73 10.61 3.70 1.04
N GLU A 74 11.80 4.29 1.19
CA GLU A 74 12.81 4.34 0.13
C GLU A 74 12.21 4.83 -1.19
N HIS A 75 12.18 4.00 -2.24
CA HIS A 75 11.63 4.32 -3.57
C HIS A 75 10.16 3.92 -3.76
N HIS A 76 9.48 3.38 -2.76
CA HIS A 76 8.08 2.94 -2.85
C HIS A 76 7.15 3.77 -1.97
N TYR A 77 5.99 4.09 -2.53
CA TYR A 77 4.85 4.66 -1.81
C TYR A 77 3.93 3.54 -1.36
N LEU A 78 3.63 3.56 -0.07
CA LEU A 78 2.70 2.66 0.61
C LEU A 78 1.40 3.40 0.79
N PHE A 79 0.34 2.92 0.15
CA PHE A 79 -1.02 3.42 0.32
C PHE A 79 -1.78 2.47 1.22
N PHE A 80 -2.41 3.00 2.26
CA PHE A 80 -3.09 2.19 3.26
C PHE A 80 -4.27 2.93 3.86
N ARG A 81 -5.17 2.20 4.51
CA ARG A 81 -6.26 2.74 5.33
C ARG A 81 -6.27 2.07 6.68
N GLU A 82 -6.88 2.73 7.65
CA GLU A 82 -7.24 2.08 8.90
C GLU A 82 -8.50 1.22 8.68
N LEU A 83 -8.51 0.01 9.22
CA LEU A 83 -9.65 -0.90 9.21
C LEU A 83 -10.45 -0.75 10.51
N ASP A 84 -11.70 -1.19 10.53
CA ASP A 84 -12.59 -1.04 11.70
C ASP A 84 -12.05 -1.67 12.99
N ASN A 85 -11.17 -2.65 12.87
CA ASN A 85 -10.50 -3.31 14.00
C ASN A 85 -9.20 -2.62 14.45
N GLY A 86 -8.86 -1.45 13.88
CA GLY A 86 -7.64 -0.70 14.15
C GLY A 86 -6.39 -1.25 13.45
N ASP A 87 -6.51 -2.27 12.60
CA ASP A 87 -5.39 -2.74 11.77
C ASP A 87 -5.23 -1.87 10.52
N LEU A 88 -4.03 -1.89 9.92
CA LEU A 88 -3.79 -1.20 8.65
C LEU A 88 -4.05 -2.12 7.46
N GLY A 89 -4.94 -1.71 6.57
CA GLY A 89 -5.14 -2.33 5.27
C GLY A 89 -4.25 -1.67 4.23
N VAL A 90 -3.16 -2.33 3.82
CA VAL A 90 -2.25 -1.85 2.77
C VAL A 90 -2.88 -2.11 1.40
N ILE A 91 -3.32 -1.02 0.78
CA ILE A 91 -4.07 -0.99 -0.47
C ILE A 91 -3.15 -1.23 -1.66
N SER A 92 -2.03 -0.51 -1.74
CA SER A 92 -1.12 -0.55 -2.88
C SER A 92 0.30 -0.17 -2.49
N ILE A 93 1.29 -0.73 -3.21
CA ILE A 93 2.71 -0.44 -3.07
C ILE A 93 3.24 -0.08 -4.46
N LEU A 94 3.55 1.21 -4.66
CA LEU A 94 3.91 1.73 -5.99
C LEU A 94 5.31 2.34 -5.98
N HIS A 95 6.11 2.02 -6.98
CA HIS A 95 7.42 2.65 -7.15
C HIS A 95 7.26 4.12 -7.57
N GLU A 96 8.12 5.00 -7.06
CA GLU A 96 8.08 6.44 -7.35
C GLU A 96 8.22 6.83 -8.84
N ARG A 97 8.70 5.91 -9.69
CA ARG A 97 8.89 6.12 -11.13
C ARG A 97 7.65 5.72 -11.94
N MET A 98 6.65 5.12 -11.29
CA MET A 98 5.38 4.79 -11.92
C MET A 98 4.51 6.05 -12.01
N ASP A 99 3.51 6.01 -12.89
CA ASP A 99 2.40 6.97 -12.84
C ASP A 99 1.53 6.68 -11.61
N VAL A 100 2.00 7.14 -10.45
CA VAL A 100 1.40 6.86 -9.15
C VAL A 100 -0.08 7.24 -9.09
N PRO A 101 -0.51 8.44 -9.58
CA PRO A 101 -1.92 8.78 -9.62
C PRO A 101 -2.78 7.80 -10.42
N VAL A 102 -2.34 7.41 -11.62
CA VAL A 102 -3.09 6.49 -12.48
C VAL A 102 -3.17 5.10 -11.86
N ARG A 103 -2.03 4.55 -11.43
CA ARG A 103 -1.96 3.20 -10.85
C ARG A 103 -2.74 3.07 -9.55
N LEU A 104 -2.68 4.09 -8.69
CA LEU A 104 -3.48 4.09 -7.47
C LEU A 104 -4.98 4.14 -7.77
N ALA A 105 -5.41 4.92 -8.77
CA ALA A 105 -6.81 4.93 -9.19
C ALA A 105 -7.27 3.56 -9.73
N GLU A 106 -6.43 2.87 -10.51
CA GLU A 106 -6.70 1.50 -10.99
C GLU A 106 -6.84 0.50 -9.84
N ASP A 107 -5.90 0.49 -8.89
CA ASP A 107 -5.94 -0.41 -7.74
C ASP A 107 -7.18 -0.16 -6.87
N LEU A 108 -7.55 1.11 -6.68
CA LEU A 108 -8.74 1.48 -5.91
C LEU A 108 -10.04 1.10 -6.61
N ALA A 109 -10.13 1.28 -7.93
CA ALA A 109 -11.28 0.81 -8.71
C ALA A 109 -11.44 -0.71 -8.61
N ALA A 110 -10.33 -1.45 -8.65
CA ALA A 110 -10.34 -2.91 -8.50
C ALA A 110 -10.79 -3.36 -7.09
N LEU A 111 -10.47 -2.58 -6.05
CA LEU A 111 -10.94 -2.85 -4.69
C LEU A 111 -12.44 -2.62 -4.54
N ILE A 112 -12.96 -1.50 -5.05
CA ILE A 112 -14.39 -1.16 -4.97
C ILE A 112 -15.23 -2.22 -5.69
N ALA A 113 -14.82 -2.59 -6.91
CA ALA A 113 -15.51 -3.63 -7.69
C ALA A 113 -15.54 -5.00 -7.00
N LYS A 114 -14.59 -5.29 -6.09
CA LYS A 114 -14.60 -6.51 -5.28
C LYS A 114 -15.48 -6.41 -4.04
N GLN A 115 -15.63 -5.22 -3.46
CA GLN A 115 -16.54 -4.99 -2.32
C GLN A 115 -18.00 -5.14 -2.75
N GLU A 116 -18.39 -4.52 -3.87
CA GLU A 116 -19.77 -4.61 -4.40
C GLU A 116 -20.20 -6.06 -4.67
N LYS A 117 -19.28 -6.92 -5.12
CA LYS A 117 -19.56 -8.36 -5.33
C LYS A 117 -19.68 -9.19 -4.06
N THR A 118 -19.12 -8.70 -2.94
CA THR A 118 -19.18 -9.41 -1.66
C THR A 118 -20.48 -9.09 -0.92
N ASP A 119 -21.06 -7.91 -1.16
CA ASP A 119 -22.31 -7.45 -0.55
C ASP A 119 -23.58 -7.91 -1.31
N GLU A 120 -23.43 -8.51 -2.50
CA GLU A 120 -24.53 -9.06 -3.32
C GLU A 120 -24.89 -10.55 -3.01
N ILE A 121 -24.38 -11.14 -1.92
CA ILE A 121 -24.61 -12.55 -1.54
C ILE A 121 -25.37 -12.68 -0.22
#